data_AF-A0A6A4UZQ4-F1
#
_entry.id   AF-A0A6A4UZQ4-F1
#
_cell.length_a   1.000
_cell.length_b   1.000
_cell.length_c   1.000
_cell.angle_alpha   90.00
_cell.angle_beta   90.00
_cell.angle_gamma   90.00
#
_symmetry.space_group_name_H-M   'P 1'
#
loop_
_entity.id
_entity.type
_entity.pdbx_description
1 polymer ?
#
loop_
_entity_poly.entity_id
_entity_poly.type
_entity_poly.pdbx_seq_one_letter_code
_entity_poly.pdbx_strand_id
1 'polypeptide(L)'
;MFLETSIKDYTTIDDQYAAFLEIWNAAVDLHCPLKRVRLRHPDRPWLTLNDDMMQLQARRDAARRKRDAHRTPTSDQEYSSLKKEFRRRIAAARAEYFSAPASVKELWAELRKHALGNKPSAGLDDVPDDAAANRFNTYFAEVGHRIAEELAGRRDGTALPPRPPTVCSSAFTVRPATLSELSGALKRMSGKNLRYANYDDEWDIKWRVDVPDRDPLELTPDTEVRTRVPL
;
A
#
# COMPACT_ATOMS: atom_id res chain seq x y z
N MET A 1 2.68 39.30 12.03
CA MET A 1 3.61 40.31 12.55
C MET A 1 4.99 39.69 12.44
N PHE A 2 5.61 39.80 11.26
CA PHE A 2 6.93 39.24 11.00
C PHE A 2 7.95 40.17 11.64
N LEU A 3 8.78 39.63 12.54
CA LEU A 3 9.85 40.38 13.18
C LEU A 3 10.87 40.75 12.10
N GLU A 4 11.13 42.06 11.95
CA GLU A 4 12.33 42.57 11.27
C GLU A 4 13.54 42.23 12.13
N THR A 5 14.00 40.98 12.04
CA THR A 5 15.23 40.56 12.71
C THR A 5 16.41 41.04 11.87
N SER A 6 17.04 42.11 12.35
CA SER A 6 18.27 42.70 11.83
C SER A 6 19.30 41.62 11.46
N ILE A 7 19.67 41.56 10.17
CA ILE A 7 20.64 40.60 9.60
C ILE A 7 22.08 40.84 10.12
N LYS A 8 22.30 41.76 11.06
CA LYS A 8 23.63 42.32 11.34
C LYS A 8 24.51 41.62 12.38
N ASP A 9 24.02 40.62 13.14
CA ASP A 9 24.78 40.08 14.28
C ASP A 9 25.09 38.57 14.22
N TYR A 10 25.08 37.93 13.04
CA TYR A 10 25.49 36.52 12.89
C TYR A 10 26.95 36.42 12.46
N THR A 11 27.85 36.41 13.43
CA THR A 11 29.31 36.40 13.21
C THR A 11 29.87 35.04 12.76
N THR A 12 29.13 33.94 12.94
CA THR A 12 29.59 32.57 12.61
C THR A 12 28.61 31.86 11.68
N ILE A 13 29.11 30.93 10.86
CA ILE A 13 28.28 30.07 9.98
C ILE A 13 27.26 29.26 10.81
N ASP A 14 27.66 28.80 12.00
CA ASP A 14 26.78 28.06 12.90
C ASP A 14 25.61 28.92 13.39
N ASP A 15 25.84 30.22 13.64
CA ASP A 15 24.80 31.15 14.09
C ASP A 15 23.78 31.41 12.97
N GLN A 16 24.25 31.52 11.72
CA GLN A 16 23.39 31.65 10.54
C GLN A 16 22.58 30.38 10.29
N TYR A 17 23.19 29.21 10.48
CA TYR A 17 22.51 27.92 10.35
C TYR A 17 21.45 27.72 11.45
N ALA A 18 21.75 28.12 12.69
CA ALA A 18 20.80 28.09 13.80
C ALA A 18 19.60 29.01 13.53
N ALA A 19 19.84 30.26 13.08
CA ALA A 19 18.78 31.20 12.74
C ALA A 19 17.92 30.71 11.56
N PHE A 20 18.55 30.11 10.54
CA PHE A 20 17.82 29.48 9.44
C PHE A 20 16.92 28.35 9.94
N LEU A 21 17.44 27.44 10.77
CA LEU A 21 16.65 26.35 11.35
C LEU A 21 15.51 26.86 12.22
N GLU A 22 15.71 27.94 12.97
CA GLU A 22 14.66 28.55 13.79
C GLU A 22 13.51 29.08 12.92
N ILE A 23 13.82 29.89 11.90
CA ILE A 23 12.82 30.44 10.98
C ILE A 23 12.11 29.31 10.21
N TRP A 24 12.89 28.35 9.70
CA TRP A 24 12.37 27.21 8.96
C TRP A 24 11.44 26.35 9.83
N ASN A 25 11.85 26.01 11.05
CA ASN A 25 11.02 25.21 11.95
C ASN A 25 9.76 25.97 12.35
N ALA A 26 9.82 27.29 12.58
CA ALA A 26 8.64 28.09 12.87
C ALA A 26 7.63 28.08 11.69
N ALA A 27 8.12 28.20 10.46
CA ALA A 27 7.29 28.09 9.26
C ALA A 27 6.69 26.68 9.10
N VAL A 28 7.49 25.63 9.34
CA VAL A 28 7.02 24.24 9.25
C VAL A 28 6.01 23.93 10.35
N ASP A 29 6.20 24.40 11.58
CA ASP A 29 5.26 24.15 12.68
C ASP A 29 3.93 24.91 12.48
N LEU A 30 3.95 26.06 11.78
CA LEU A 30 2.73 26.79 11.39
C LEU A 30 1.94 26.04 10.31
N HIS A 31 2.60 25.57 9.26
CA HIS A 31 1.95 24.93 8.12
C HIS A 31 1.74 23.42 8.27
N CYS A 32 2.49 22.80 9.18
CA CYS A 32 2.49 21.36 9.43
C CYS A 32 2.60 21.10 10.95
N PRO A 33 1.61 21.55 11.73
CA PRO A 33 1.66 21.45 13.18
C PRO A 33 1.79 20.00 13.62
N LEU A 34 2.60 19.77 14.65
CA LEU A 34 2.73 18.47 15.28
C LEU A 34 1.38 18.09 15.92
N LYS A 35 0.63 17.21 15.25
CA LYS A 35 -0.62 16.68 15.78
C LYS A 35 -0.32 15.35 16.49
N ARG A 36 -0.90 15.18 17.68
CA ARG A 36 -0.92 13.88 18.36
C ARG A 36 -1.99 13.05 17.70
N VAL A 37 -1.59 12.07 16.89
CA VAL A 37 -2.52 11.13 16.27
C VAL A 37 -2.47 9.81 17.02
N ARG A 38 -3.63 9.35 17.49
CA ARG A 38 -3.77 8.00 18.02
C ARG A 38 -3.90 7.03 16.85
N LEU A 39 -2.86 6.24 16.64
CA LEU A 39 -2.86 5.19 15.65
C LEU A 39 -3.61 3.98 16.22
N ARG A 40 -4.91 3.89 15.95
CA ARG A 40 -5.68 2.71 16.30
C ARG A 40 -5.59 1.71 15.17
N HIS A 41 -4.89 0.60 15.42
CA HIS A 41 -4.95 -0.53 14.51
C HIS A 41 -6.34 -1.19 14.59
N PRO A 42 -6.93 -1.60 13.45
CA PRO A 42 -8.12 -2.44 13.50
C PRO A 42 -7.77 -3.73 14.23
N ASP A 43 -8.69 -4.23 15.07
CA ASP A 43 -8.47 -5.45 15.84
C ASP A 43 -8.09 -6.60 14.89
N ARG A 44 -7.00 -7.31 15.22
CA ARG A 44 -6.46 -8.43 14.44
C ARG A 44 -6.65 -9.71 15.23
N PRO A 45 -7.87 -10.29 15.24
CA PRO A 45 -8.20 -11.44 16.08
C PRO A 45 -7.27 -12.64 15.83
N TRP A 46 -6.85 -12.88 14.58
CA TRP A 46 -5.92 -13.96 14.23
C TRP A 46 -4.48 -13.76 14.76
N LEU A 47 -4.15 -12.60 15.33
CA LEU A 47 -2.88 -12.35 16.02
C LEU A 47 -3.07 -12.34 17.54
N THR A 48 -4.09 -11.62 18.02
CA THR A 48 -4.28 -11.35 19.46
C THR A 48 -4.95 -12.48 20.22
N LEU A 49 -5.65 -13.39 19.54
CA LEU A 49 -6.32 -14.53 20.18
C LEU A 49 -5.38 -15.74 20.38
N ASN A 50 -4.19 -15.73 19.80
CA ASN A 50 -3.28 -16.87 19.82
C ASN A 50 -1.98 -16.50 20.58
N ASP A 51 -1.85 -17.02 21.80
CA ASP A 51 -0.69 -16.77 22.67
C ASP A 51 0.64 -17.21 22.02
N ASP A 52 0.62 -18.29 21.22
CA ASP A 52 1.82 -18.75 20.49
C ASP A 52 2.25 -17.76 19.41
N MET A 53 1.30 -17.03 18.81
CA MET A 53 1.61 -15.96 17.85
C MET A 53 2.26 -14.77 18.53
N MET A 54 1.74 -14.38 19.69
CA MET A 54 2.30 -13.30 20.49
C MET A 54 3.72 -13.62 20.97
N GLN A 55 3.96 -14.85 21.42
CA GLN A 55 5.29 -15.31 21.81
C GLN A 55 6.25 -15.34 20.61
N LEU A 56 5.79 -15.80 19.44
CA LEU A 56 6.60 -15.83 18.23
C LEU A 56 6.97 -14.42 17.74
N GLN A 57 6.02 -13.48 17.84
CA GLN A 57 6.25 -12.06 17.58
C GLN A 57 7.33 -11.50 18.50
N ALA A 58 7.20 -11.71 19.81
CA ALA A 58 8.19 -11.23 20.79
C ALA A 58 9.59 -11.80 20.54
N ARG A 59 9.70 -13.09 20.17
CA ARG A 59 10.98 -13.73 19.82
C ARG A 59 11.60 -13.12 18.56
N ARG A 60 10.79 -12.88 17.53
CA ARG A 60 11.21 -12.21 16.29
C ARG A 60 11.74 -10.80 16.58
N ASP A 61 11.07 -10.06 17.45
CA ASP A 61 11.42 -8.67 17.78
C ASP A 61 12.69 -8.60 18.63
N ALA A 62 12.84 -9.53 19.57
CA ALA A 62 14.10 -9.72 20.29
C ALA A 62 15.26 -10.06 19.33
N ALA A 63 15.03 -10.94 18.35
CA ALA A 63 16.04 -11.28 17.35
C ALA A 63 16.38 -10.10 16.42
N ARG A 64 15.38 -9.27 16.06
CA ARG A 64 15.62 -8.01 15.33
C ARG A 64 16.54 -7.08 16.13
N ARG A 65 16.22 -6.85 17.40
CA ARG A 65 17.05 -6.01 18.30
C ARG A 65 18.47 -6.55 18.44
N LYS A 66 18.65 -7.87 18.56
CA LYS A 66 19.98 -8.51 18.57
C LYS A 66 20.73 -8.29 17.25
N ARG A 67 20.07 -8.43 16.11
CA ARG A 67 20.66 -8.18 14.78
C ARG A 67 21.10 -6.73 14.64
N ASP A 68 20.26 -5.78 15.08
CA ASP A 68 20.56 -4.36 14.96
C ASP A 68 21.73 -3.94 15.87
N ALA A 69 21.85 -4.58 17.04
CA ALA A 69 22.96 -4.36 17.99
C ALA A 69 24.30 -4.99 17.54
N HIS A 70 24.28 -6.23 17.03
CA HIS A 70 25.51 -7.01 16.80
C HIS A 70 25.91 -7.17 15.33
N ARG A 71 24.94 -7.09 14.39
CA ARG A 71 25.12 -7.24 12.94
C ARG A 71 26.01 -8.43 12.53
N THR A 72 25.88 -9.56 13.21
CA THR A 72 26.61 -10.80 12.89
C THR A 72 25.81 -11.70 11.94
N PRO A 73 26.46 -12.58 11.15
CA PRO A 73 25.77 -13.55 10.30
C PRO A 73 24.81 -14.48 11.07
N THR A 74 25.16 -14.84 12.31
CA THR A 74 24.32 -15.67 13.18
C THR A 74 23.06 -14.94 13.62
N SER A 75 23.17 -13.66 13.99
CA SER A 75 22.01 -12.82 14.35
C SER A 75 21.08 -12.57 13.16
N ASP A 76 21.64 -12.43 11.95
CA ASP A 76 20.85 -12.26 10.72
C ASP A 76 20.12 -13.55 10.33
N GLN A 77 20.77 -14.72 10.49
CA GLN A 77 20.14 -16.02 10.27
C GLN A 77 19.03 -16.32 11.28
N GLU A 78 19.24 -16.00 12.57
CA GLU A 78 18.22 -16.13 13.62
C GLU A 78 16.99 -15.28 13.30
N TYR A 79 17.20 -14.00 12.99
CA TYR A 79 16.11 -13.09 12.60
C TYR A 79 15.39 -13.56 11.32
N SER A 80 16.15 -13.93 10.28
CA SER A 80 15.58 -14.39 9.01
C SER A 80 14.72 -15.64 9.17
N SER A 81 15.14 -16.57 10.03
CA SER A 81 14.40 -17.80 10.31
C SER A 81 13.10 -17.52 11.06
N LEU A 82 13.17 -16.71 12.12
CA LEU A 82 11.99 -16.30 12.88
C LEU A 82 11.02 -15.45 12.04
N LYS A 83 11.53 -14.58 11.17
CA LYS A 83 10.72 -13.79 10.23
C LYS A 83 9.94 -14.70 9.27
N LYS A 84 10.59 -15.72 8.71
CA LYS A 84 9.94 -16.68 7.81
C LYS A 84 8.87 -17.50 8.55
N GLU A 85 9.18 -17.98 9.74
CA GLU A 85 8.24 -18.75 10.55
C GLU A 85 7.02 -17.91 10.95
N PHE A 86 7.25 -16.68 11.41
CA PHE A 86 6.18 -15.74 11.75
C PHE A 86 5.27 -15.45 10.56
N ARG A 87 5.84 -15.18 9.37
CA ARG A 87 5.06 -14.97 8.14
C ARG A 87 4.21 -16.18 7.79
N ARG A 88 4.76 -17.39 7.89
CA ARG A 88 4.02 -18.62 7.62
C ARG A 88 2.86 -18.80 8.58
N ARG A 89 3.08 -18.57 9.87
CA ARG A 89 2.03 -18.76 10.88
C ARG A 89 0.94 -17.68 10.84
N ILE A 90 1.28 -16.43 10.54
CA ILE A 90 0.27 -15.39 10.28
C ILE A 90 -0.61 -15.80 9.11
N ALA A 91 -0.02 -16.27 8.01
CA ALA A 91 -0.79 -16.68 6.84
C ALA A 91 -1.74 -17.83 7.17
N ALA A 92 -1.27 -18.81 7.96
CA ALA A 92 -2.09 -19.93 8.44
C ALA A 92 -3.23 -19.47 9.36
N ALA A 93 -2.93 -18.68 10.40
CA ALA A 93 -3.91 -18.17 11.36
C ALA A 93 -4.97 -17.29 10.68
N ARG A 94 -4.56 -16.50 9.68
CA ARG A 94 -5.49 -15.70 8.87
C ARG A 94 -6.40 -16.59 8.04
N ALA A 95 -5.85 -17.62 7.40
CA ALA A 95 -6.66 -18.57 6.63
C ALA A 95 -7.67 -19.31 7.53
N GLU A 96 -7.22 -19.75 8.71
CA GLU A 96 -8.07 -20.40 9.72
C GLU A 96 -9.23 -19.49 10.14
N TYR A 97 -8.93 -18.23 10.50
CA TYR A 97 -9.95 -17.26 10.90
C TYR A 97 -11.01 -17.01 9.81
N PHE A 98 -10.59 -16.83 8.56
CA PHE A 98 -11.54 -16.62 7.45
C PHE A 98 -12.20 -17.91 6.95
N SER A 99 -11.74 -19.08 7.40
CA SER A 99 -12.40 -20.37 7.13
C SER A 99 -13.42 -20.77 8.19
N ALA A 100 -13.39 -20.13 9.37
CA ALA A 100 -14.29 -20.40 10.49
C ALA A 100 -15.78 -20.03 10.27
N PRO A 101 -16.15 -18.96 9.52
CA PRO A 101 -17.55 -18.60 9.33
C PRO A 101 -18.36 -19.70 8.64
N ALA A 102 -19.54 -20.03 9.18
CA ALA A 102 -20.39 -21.09 8.65
C ALA A 102 -21.15 -20.66 7.38
N SER A 103 -21.34 -19.36 7.17
CA SER A 103 -22.07 -18.81 6.02
C SER A 103 -21.28 -17.77 5.24
N VAL A 104 -21.62 -17.65 3.95
CA VAL A 104 -21.07 -16.61 3.06
C VAL A 104 -21.38 -15.20 3.57
N LYS A 105 -22.55 -15.00 4.23
CA LYS A 105 -22.96 -13.71 4.78
C LYS A 105 -22.07 -13.28 5.96
N GLU A 106 -21.75 -14.21 6.86
CA GLU A 106 -20.85 -13.97 8.00
C GLU A 106 -19.41 -13.73 7.50
N LEU A 107 -18.95 -14.52 6.54
CA LEU A 107 -17.65 -14.31 5.89
C LEU A 107 -17.54 -12.90 5.31
N TRP A 108 -18.55 -12.43 4.59
CA TRP A 108 -18.57 -11.07 4.04
C TRP A 108 -18.62 -10.00 5.12
N ALA A 109 -19.30 -10.23 6.24
CA ALA A 109 -19.30 -9.30 7.37
C ALA A 109 -17.90 -9.16 7.98
N GLU A 110 -17.21 -10.28 8.21
CA GLU A 110 -15.83 -10.27 8.74
C GLU A 110 -14.83 -9.69 7.73
N LEU A 111 -14.97 -9.97 6.43
CA LEU A 111 -14.15 -9.36 5.39
C LEU A 111 -14.31 -7.84 5.31
N ARG A 112 -15.54 -7.32 5.41
CA ARG A 112 -15.77 -5.87 5.44
C ARG A 112 -15.12 -5.22 6.66
N LYS A 113 -15.29 -5.85 7.83
CA LYS A 113 -14.76 -5.35 9.09
C LYS A 113 -13.23 -5.34 9.13
N HIS A 114 -12.57 -6.38 8.61
CA HIS A 114 -11.13 -6.59 8.82
C HIS A 114 -10.25 -6.47 7.57
N ALA A 115 -10.78 -6.57 6.34
CA ALA A 115 -9.98 -6.61 5.11
C ALA A 115 -10.29 -5.47 4.13
N LEU A 116 -11.55 -5.06 4.00
CA LEU A 116 -11.97 -4.05 3.01
C LEU A 116 -12.08 -2.63 3.60
N GLY A 117 -12.05 -2.52 4.93
CA GLY A 117 -12.23 -1.27 5.65
C GLY A 117 -13.66 -0.77 5.56
N ASN A 118 -14.12 -0.07 6.61
CA ASN A 118 -15.34 0.73 6.54
C ASN A 118 -15.03 2.02 5.75
N LYS A 119 -14.67 1.91 4.46
CA LYS A 119 -14.91 3.04 3.58
C LYS A 119 -16.41 3.06 3.35
N PRO A 120 -17.11 4.16 3.70
CA PRO A 120 -18.46 4.31 3.20
C PRO A 120 -18.38 4.08 1.68
N SER A 121 -19.27 3.25 1.16
CA SER A 121 -19.55 3.25 -0.27
C SER A 121 -19.63 4.71 -0.68
N ALA A 122 -18.88 5.08 -1.71
CA ALA A 122 -18.80 6.40 -2.31
C ALA A 122 -20.12 7.17 -2.06
N GLY A 123 -20.02 8.36 -1.47
CA GLY A 123 -21.20 9.11 -1.04
C GLY A 123 -22.17 9.27 -2.21
N LEU A 124 -23.43 9.60 -1.96
CA LEU A 124 -24.40 9.84 -3.04
C LEU A 124 -23.86 10.86 -4.08
N ASP A 125 -22.93 11.74 -3.67
CA ASP A 125 -22.21 12.72 -4.47
C ASP A 125 -21.07 12.16 -5.36
N ASP A 126 -20.59 10.93 -5.12
CA ASP A 126 -19.54 10.27 -5.94
C ASP A 126 -20.14 9.50 -7.14
N VAL A 127 -21.46 9.33 -7.18
CA VAL A 127 -22.15 8.81 -8.36
C VAL A 127 -22.30 9.97 -9.34
N PRO A 128 -21.71 9.89 -10.55
CA PRO A 128 -21.85 10.96 -11.54
C PRO A 128 -23.34 11.21 -11.81
N ASP A 129 -23.74 12.48 -11.77
CA ASP A 129 -25.11 12.85 -12.14
C ASP A 129 -25.41 12.46 -13.60
N ASP A 130 -26.70 12.39 -13.95
CA ASP A 130 -27.12 12.04 -15.32
C ASP A 130 -26.47 12.96 -16.36
N ALA A 131 -26.19 14.21 -15.99
CA ALA A 131 -25.49 15.16 -16.85
C ALA A 131 -24.02 14.77 -17.09
N ALA A 132 -23.30 14.32 -16.07
CA ALA A 132 -21.93 13.81 -16.17
C ALA A 132 -21.86 12.51 -16.96
N ALA A 133 -22.80 11.59 -16.72
CA ALA A 133 -22.92 10.35 -17.48
C ALA A 133 -23.19 10.65 -18.97
N ASN A 134 -24.08 11.60 -19.27
CA ASN A 134 -24.36 12.02 -20.64
C ASN A 134 -23.14 12.70 -21.29
N ARG A 135 -22.42 13.59 -20.59
CA ARG A 135 -21.18 14.19 -21.11
C ARG A 135 -20.14 13.11 -21.45
N PHE A 136 -20.00 12.10 -20.60
CA PHE A 136 -19.11 10.97 -20.84
C PHE A 136 -19.54 10.16 -22.07
N ASN A 137 -20.82 9.80 -22.16
CA ASN A 137 -21.36 9.06 -23.30
C ASN A 137 -21.20 9.83 -24.62
N THR A 138 -21.50 11.14 -24.63
CA THR A 138 -21.31 12.01 -25.79
C THR A 138 -19.84 12.05 -26.21
N TYR A 139 -18.92 12.24 -25.27
CA TYR A 139 -17.48 12.25 -25.58
C TYR A 139 -17.04 10.96 -26.27
N PHE A 140 -17.41 9.78 -25.74
CA PHE A 140 -17.01 8.50 -26.32
C PHE A 140 -17.73 8.18 -27.65
N ALA A 141 -18.97 8.63 -27.82
CA ALA A 141 -19.67 8.52 -29.11
C ALA A 141 -18.99 9.38 -30.20
N GLU A 142 -18.48 10.56 -29.84
CA GLU A 142 -17.82 11.50 -30.75
C GLU A 142 -16.37 11.09 -31.10
N VAL A 143 -15.69 10.34 -30.24
CA VAL A 143 -14.32 9.82 -30.50
C VAL A 143 -14.24 9.12 -31.85
N GLY A 144 -15.22 8.29 -32.19
CA GLY A 144 -15.23 7.57 -33.47
C GLY A 144 -15.32 8.50 -34.68
N HIS A 145 -16.19 9.51 -34.62
CA HIS A 145 -16.36 10.47 -35.71
C HIS A 145 -15.13 11.36 -35.89
N ARG A 146 -14.56 11.87 -34.80
CA ARG A 146 -13.33 12.67 -34.81
C ARG A 146 -12.16 11.90 -35.41
N ILE A 147 -11.95 10.65 -35.00
CA ILE A 147 -10.89 9.80 -35.55
C ILE A 147 -11.14 9.54 -37.05
N ALA A 148 -12.39 9.32 -37.45
CA ALA A 148 -12.75 9.10 -38.85
C ALA A 148 -12.46 10.34 -39.72
N GLU A 149 -12.74 11.55 -39.22
CA GLU A 149 -12.41 12.81 -39.90
C GLU A 149 -10.89 13.04 -39.99
N GLU A 150 -10.16 12.84 -38.88
CA GLU A 150 -8.70 12.93 -38.85
C GLU A 150 -8.05 11.95 -39.85
N LEU A 151 -8.61 10.75 -40.00
CA LEU A 151 -8.17 9.77 -40.99
C LEU A 151 -8.57 10.15 -42.42
N ALA A 152 -9.74 10.74 -42.62
CA ALA A 152 -10.20 11.21 -43.94
C ALA A 152 -9.34 12.36 -44.47
N GLY A 153 -8.86 13.25 -43.59
CA GLY A 153 -7.93 14.33 -43.93
C GLY A 153 -6.49 13.87 -44.21
N ARG A 154 -6.12 12.65 -43.81
CA ARG A 154 -4.80 12.02 -44.04
C ARG A 154 -4.74 11.18 -45.31
N ARG A 155 -5.61 11.43 -46.30
CA ARG A 155 -5.63 10.74 -47.61
C ARG A 155 -4.43 11.07 -48.52
N ASP A 156 -3.23 11.20 -47.96
CA ASP A 156 -2.01 10.99 -48.72
C ASP A 156 -1.88 9.47 -48.88
N GLY A 157 -1.83 8.98 -50.13
CA GLY A 157 -1.96 7.57 -50.53
C GLY A 157 -0.92 6.57 -49.98
N THR A 158 -0.30 6.84 -48.84
CA THR A 158 0.45 5.84 -48.07
C THR A 158 -0.53 4.84 -47.48
N ALA A 159 -0.48 3.60 -47.97
CA ALA A 159 -1.22 2.49 -47.39
C ALA A 159 -0.90 2.41 -45.89
N LEU A 160 -1.93 2.57 -45.04
CA LEU A 160 -1.81 2.34 -43.61
C LEU A 160 -1.22 0.93 -43.41
N PRO A 161 -0.30 0.74 -42.45
CA PRO A 161 0.22 -0.58 -42.16
C PRO A 161 -0.96 -1.54 -41.95
N PRO A 162 -0.90 -2.76 -42.52
CA PRO A 162 -2.01 -3.70 -42.44
C PRO A 162 -2.39 -3.82 -40.97
N ARG A 163 -3.68 -3.60 -40.68
CA ARG A 163 -4.23 -3.72 -39.34
C ARG A 163 -3.70 -5.06 -38.80
N PRO A 164 -3.00 -5.08 -37.63
CA PRO A 164 -2.63 -6.35 -37.04
C PRO A 164 -3.91 -7.18 -36.98
N PRO A 165 -3.85 -8.47 -37.38
CA PRO A 165 -5.04 -9.29 -37.49
C PRO A 165 -5.83 -9.12 -36.21
N THR A 166 -7.07 -8.63 -36.35
CA THR A 166 -7.99 -8.50 -35.22
C THR A 166 -7.96 -9.86 -34.57
N VAL A 167 -7.48 -9.93 -33.32
CA VAL A 167 -7.53 -11.17 -32.55
C VAL A 167 -9.00 -11.34 -32.20
N CYS A 168 -9.78 -11.78 -33.17
CA CYS A 168 -11.16 -12.13 -32.97
C CYS A 168 -11.11 -13.25 -31.93
N SER A 169 -11.81 -13.05 -30.82
CA SER A 169 -12.04 -14.06 -29.80
C SER A 169 -12.57 -15.39 -30.37
N SER A 170 -13.04 -15.40 -31.62
CA SER A 170 -13.39 -16.60 -32.39
C SER A 170 -12.22 -17.53 -32.71
N ALA A 171 -10.96 -17.08 -32.65
CA ALA A 171 -9.79 -17.95 -32.76
C ALA A 171 -9.39 -18.60 -31.42
N PHE A 172 -10.05 -18.23 -30.32
CA PHE A 172 -9.78 -18.77 -28.99
C PHE A 172 -10.70 -19.95 -28.70
N THR A 173 -10.19 -21.17 -28.85
CA THR A 173 -10.91 -22.38 -28.45
C THR A 173 -10.58 -22.71 -26.99
N VAL A 174 -11.58 -22.56 -26.11
CA VAL A 174 -11.46 -22.96 -24.71
C VAL A 174 -11.52 -24.49 -24.64
N ARG A 175 -10.48 -25.11 -24.09
CA ARG A 175 -10.48 -26.54 -23.76
C ARG A 175 -10.28 -26.73 -22.26
N PRO A 176 -10.86 -27.78 -21.65
CA PRO A 176 -10.59 -28.12 -20.25
C PRO A 176 -9.09 -28.34 -20.04
N ALA A 177 -8.52 -27.64 -19.06
CA ALA A 177 -7.12 -27.82 -18.71
C ALA A 177 -6.92 -29.19 -18.06
N THR A 178 -5.87 -29.90 -18.47
CA THR A 178 -5.46 -31.14 -17.79
C THR A 178 -4.74 -30.84 -16.48
N LEU A 179 -4.75 -31.78 -15.55
CA LEU A 179 -4.11 -31.61 -14.23
C LEU A 179 -2.59 -31.35 -14.33
N SER A 180 -1.94 -31.96 -15.33
CA SER A 180 -0.52 -31.74 -15.62
C SER A 180 -0.24 -30.33 -16.16
N GLU A 181 -1.10 -29.81 -17.04
CA GLU A 181 -1.01 -28.42 -17.53
C GLU A 181 -1.20 -27.41 -16.39
N LEU A 182 -2.17 -27.65 -15.50
CA LEU A 182 -2.45 -26.84 -14.31
C LEU A 182 -1.27 -26.85 -13.33
N SER A 183 -0.75 -28.03 -12.99
CA SER A 183 0.42 -28.14 -12.10
C SER A 183 1.68 -27.50 -12.69
N GLY A 184 1.88 -27.62 -14.00
CA GLY A 184 2.96 -26.94 -14.73
C GLY A 184 2.80 -25.41 -14.72
N ALA A 185 1.58 -24.92 -14.93
CA ALA A 185 1.28 -23.49 -14.85
C ALA A 185 1.52 -22.94 -13.43
N LEU A 186 1.06 -23.63 -12.39
CA LEU A 186 1.28 -23.26 -10.99
C LEU A 186 2.78 -23.25 -10.63
N LYS A 187 3.57 -24.22 -11.10
CA LYS A 187 5.03 -24.22 -10.91
C LYS A 187 5.70 -23.03 -11.58
N ARG A 188 5.28 -22.66 -12.80
CA ARG A 188 5.79 -21.48 -13.51
C ARG A 188 5.42 -20.17 -12.81
N MET A 189 4.21 -20.09 -12.26
CA MET A 189 3.74 -18.94 -11.47
C MET A 189 4.44 -18.86 -10.10
N SER A 190 4.77 -20.00 -9.49
CA SER A 190 5.52 -20.06 -8.24
C SER A 190 6.98 -19.62 -8.39
N GLY A 191 7.60 -19.83 -9.56
CA GLY A 191 8.98 -19.42 -9.84
C GLY A 191 9.12 -17.94 -10.25
N LYS A 192 8.08 -17.36 -10.86
CA LYS A 192 8.03 -15.94 -11.22
C LYS A 192 7.12 -15.21 -10.24
N ASN A 193 7.71 -14.77 -9.12
CA ASN A 193 7.17 -13.70 -8.26
C ASN A 193 5.63 -13.58 -8.34
N LEU A 194 4.89 -14.46 -7.67
CA LEU A 194 3.70 -14.01 -6.96
C LEU A 194 4.17 -13.08 -5.82
N ARG A 195 4.83 -11.98 -6.20
CA ARG A 195 4.80 -10.75 -5.44
C ARG A 195 3.39 -10.22 -5.67
N TYR A 196 2.41 -10.85 -5.04
CA TYR A 196 1.47 -10.00 -4.34
C TYR A 196 2.39 -9.10 -3.52
N ALA A 197 2.40 -7.80 -3.84
CA ALA A 197 2.75 -6.82 -2.85
C ALA A 197 1.82 -7.15 -1.68
N ASN A 198 2.29 -8.02 -0.79
CA ASN A 198 1.63 -8.23 0.47
C ASN A 198 1.61 -6.84 1.04
N TYR A 199 0.42 -6.34 1.37
CA TYR A 199 0.28 -5.05 2.03
C TYR A 199 1.31 -4.92 3.16
N ASP A 200 1.67 -6.03 3.84
CA ASP A 200 2.73 -6.13 4.86
C ASP A 200 4.15 -5.73 4.40
N ASP A 201 4.56 -5.99 3.16
CA ASP A 201 5.85 -5.53 2.63
C ASP A 201 5.80 -4.04 2.23
N GLU A 202 4.65 -3.54 1.78
CA GLU A 202 4.41 -2.10 1.51
C GLU A 202 4.34 -1.29 2.81
N TRP A 203 3.81 -1.88 3.89
CA TRP A 203 3.82 -1.33 5.26
C TRP A 203 5.25 -1.21 5.80
N ASP A 204 6.10 -2.24 5.67
CA ASP A 204 7.50 -2.22 6.14
C ASP A 204 8.33 -1.12 5.42
N ILE A 205 7.92 -0.73 4.20
CA ILE A 205 8.55 0.32 3.38
C ILE A 205 7.98 1.71 3.74
N LYS A 206 6.66 1.87 3.87
CA LYS A 206 6.02 3.15 4.23
C LYS A 206 6.39 3.62 5.63
N TRP A 207 6.44 2.71 6.61
CA TRP A 207 6.82 3.06 7.99
C TRP A 207 8.30 3.42 8.16
N ARG A 208 9.18 2.91 7.29
CA ARG A 208 10.60 3.27 7.30
C ARG A 208 10.84 4.75 6.90
N VAL A 209 9.87 5.35 6.22
CA VAL A 209 9.92 6.75 5.78
C VAL A 209 9.28 7.70 6.81
N ASP A 210 8.21 7.28 7.50
CA ASP A 210 7.43 8.18 8.38
C ASP A 210 7.82 8.12 9.88
N VAL A 211 8.46 7.04 10.36
CA VAL A 211 8.91 6.92 11.76
C VAL A 211 10.28 6.25 11.80
N PRO A 212 11.36 6.98 12.15
CA PRO A 212 12.66 6.34 12.35
C PRO A 212 12.60 5.46 13.60
N ASP A 213 13.03 4.20 13.46
CA ASP A 213 13.39 3.28 14.55
C ASP A 213 12.28 2.69 15.47
N ARG A 214 11.02 2.54 15.03
CA ARG A 214 10.04 1.72 15.78
C ARG A 214 9.31 0.66 14.95
N ASP A 215 9.29 -0.57 15.46
CA ASP A 215 8.53 -1.69 14.87
C ASP A 215 7.03 -1.40 15.02
N PRO A 216 6.22 -1.43 13.94
CA PRO A 216 4.77 -1.19 14.00
C PRO A 216 4.01 -2.12 14.96
N LEU A 217 4.67 -3.21 15.38
CA LEU A 217 4.15 -4.24 16.28
C LEU A 217 4.51 -4.02 17.76
N GLU A 218 5.40 -3.06 18.08
CA GLU A 218 5.65 -2.59 19.44
C GLU A 218 4.69 -1.44 19.84
N LEU A 219 3.84 -1.01 18.91
CA LEU A 219 2.83 0.01 19.17
C LEU A 219 1.60 -0.65 19.84
N THR A 220 1.57 -0.64 21.17
CA THR A 220 0.34 -0.88 21.95
C THR A 220 -0.77 0.11 21.52
N PRO A 221 -2.06 -0.20 21.76
CA PRO A 221 -3.20 0.67 21.39
C PRO A 221 -3.09 2.13 21.85
N ASP A 222 -2.22 2.40 22.83
CA ASP A 222 -1.97 3.70 23.44
C ASP A 222 -0.68 4.38 22.95
N THR A 223 -0.07 3.88 21.87
CA THR A 223 1.21 4.45 21.42
C THR A 223 0.99 5.75 20.68
N GLU A 224 1.35 6.84 21.35
CA GLU A 224 1.33 8.17 20.79
C GLU A 224 2.52 8.37 19.86
N VAL A 225 2.24 8.61 18.59
CA VAL A 225 3.27 8.98 17.61
C VAL A 225 3.07 10.44 17.25
N ARG A 226 4.15 11.22 17.29
CA ARG A 226 4.17 12.59 16.79
C ARG A 226 4.40 12.54 15.30
N THR A 227 3.37 12.86 14.52
CA THR A 227 3.51 12.98 13.07
C THR A 227 3.16 14.39 12.63
N ARG A 228 3.92 14.88 11.65
CA ARG A 228 3.66 16.15 10.98
C ARG A 228 2.58 15.91 9.94
N VAL A 229 1.42 16.54 10.09
CA VAL A 229 0.27 16.37 9.20
C VAL A 229 0.05 17.70 8.45
N PRO A 230 0.13 17.73 7.12
CA PRO A 230 -0.17 18.93 6.36
C PRO A 230 -1.64 19.32 6.56
N LEU A 231 -1.91 20.63 6.59
CA LEU A 231 -3.27 21.18 6.62
C LEU A 231 -4.06 20.83 5.35
#